data_AF-A0A2U3KHE1-F1
#
_entry.id   AF-A0A2U3KHE1-F1
#
_cell.length_a   1.000
_cell.length_b   1.000
_cell.length_c   1.000
_cell.angle_alpha   90.00
_cell.angle_beta   90.00
_cell.angle_gamma   90.00
#
_symmetry.space_group_name_H-M   'P 1'
#
loop_
_entity.id
_entity.type
_entity.pdbx_description
1 polymer ?
#
loop_
_entity_poly.entity_id
_entity_poly.type
_entity_poly.pdbx_seq_one_letter_code
_entity_poly.pdbx_strand_id
1 'polypeptide(L)'
;MRKLEWHNLPRAVRHHLYLRGIERGLSADDLARLERWKRSQPNVPDGPWYKDFGSFKLCGEGPYPKTFLLRGQAARGQAIE
;
A
#
# COMPACT_ATOMS: atom_id res chain seq x y z
N MET A 1 -16.89 -2.49 0.45
CA MET A 1 -15.86 -1.42 0.48
C MET A 1 -15.65 -0.97 1.92
N ARG A 2 -14.39 -0.86 2.37
CA ARG A 2 -14.00 -0.47 3.73
C ARG A 2 -13.02 0.70 3.69
N LYS A 3 -12.80 1.37 4.82
CA LYS A 3 -11.69 2.32 4.93
C LYS A 3 -10.37 1.57 5.06
N LEU A 4 -9.30 2.15 4.50
CA LEU A 4 -7.94 1.68 4.70
C LEU A 4 -7.55 1.80 6.18
N GLU A 5 -7.14 0.69 6.78
CA GLU A 5 -6.62 0.64 8.14
C GLU A 5 -5.10 0.74 8.12
N TRP A 6 -4.58 1.94 8.34
CA TRP A 6 -3.13 2.18 8.42
C TRP A 6 -2.61 2.32 9.85
N HIS A 7 -3.40 2.94 10.74
CA HIS A 7 -2.97 3.27 12.10
C HIS A 7 -3.05 2.06 13.03
N ASN A 8 -4.00 1.15 12.81
CA ASN A 8 -4.22 -0.02 13.65
C ASN A 8 -3.69 -1.34 13.03
N LEU A 9 -2.56 -1.25 12.33
CA LEU A 9 -1.93 -2.43 11.73
C LEU A 9 -1.34 -3.36 12.79
N PRO A 10 -1.52 -4.69 12.67
CA PRO A 10 -0.76 -5.67 13.44
C PRO A 10 0.74 -5.39 13.35
N ARG A 11 1.47 -5.53 14.47
CA ARG A 11 2.90 -5.20 14.55
C ARG A 11 3.72 -5.88 13.44
N ALA A 12 3.44 -7.15 13.15
CA ALA A 12 4.13 -7.92 12.11
C ALA A 12 3.90 -7.32 10.71
N VAL A 13 2.68 -6.89 10.40
CA VAL A 13 2.35 -6.24 9.11
C VAL A 13 3.06 -4.90 8.99
N ARG A 14 3.06 -4.09 10.05
CA ARG A 14 3.77 -2.81 10.08
C ARG A 14 5.27 -2.97 9.87
N HIS A 15 5.88 -3.94 10.54
CA HIS A 15 7.30 -4.25 10.39
C HIS A 15 7.63 -4.76 8.98
N HIS A 16 6.76 -5.62 8.42
CA HIS A 16 6.90 -6.11 7.05
C HIS A 16 6.87 -4.96 6.04
N LEU A 17 5.90 -4.05 6.14
CA LEU A 17 5.80 -2.89 5.25
C LEU A 17 7.03 -1.98 5.36
N TYR A 18 7.54 -1.77 6.58
CA TYR A 18 8.78 -1.02 6.78
C TYR A 18 9.96 -1.68 6.04
N LEU A 19 10.21 -2.97 6.27
CA LEU A 19 11.29 -3.70 5.58
C LEU A 19 11.14 -3.66 4.07
N ARG A 20 9.92 -3.89 3.55
CA ARG A 20 9.65 -3.87 2.12
C ARG A 20 9.82 -2.50 1.49
N GLY A 21 9.56 -1.42 2.23
CA GLY A 21 9.81 -0.05 1.78
C GLY A 21 11.30 0.24 1.64
N ILE A 22 12.11 -0.22 2.60
CA ILE A 22 13.57 -0.12 2.56
C ILE A 22 14.16 -0.95 1.41
N GLU A 23 13.81 -2.24 1.33
CA GLU A 23 14.31 -3.15 0.29
C GLU A 23 14.00 -2.69 -1.14
N ARG A 24 12.87 -1.99 -1.33
CA ARG A 24 12.45 -1.45 -2.63
C ARG A 24 12.96 -0.04 -2.90
N GLY A 25 13.70 0.55 -1.97
CA GLY A 25 14.29 1.88 -2.14
C GLY A 25 13.25 2.97 -2.35
N LEU A 26 12.13 2.95 -1.62
CA LEU A 26 11.13 4.03 -1.72
C LEU A 26 11.78 5.37 -1.37
N SER A 27 11.71 6.31 -2.32
CA SER A 27 12.26 7.65 -2.16
C SER A 27 11.44 8.50 -1.20
N ALA A 28 11.99 9.64 -0.77
CA ALA A 28 11.24 10.61 0.03
C ALA A 28 9.95 11.08 -0.69
N ASP A 29 10.00 11.24 -2.01
CA ASP A 29 8.84 11.63 -2.82
C ASP A 29 7.79 10.52 -2.91
N ASP A 30 8.21 9.25 -2.96
CA ASP A 30 7.31 8.09 -2.85
C ASP A 30 6.57 8.08 -1.52
N LEU A 31 7.31 8.29 -0.42
CA LEU A 31 6.73 8.34 0.93
C LEU A 31 5.78 9.53 1.08
N ALA A 32 6.09 10.68 0.49
CA ALA A 32 5.19 11.84 0.48
C ALA A 32 3.90 11.57 -0.31
N ARG A 33 3.97 10.92 -1.48
CA ARG A 33 2.78 10.48 -2.23
C ARG A 33 1.93 9.50 -1.43
N LEU A 34 2.56 8.51 -0.80
CA LEU A 34 1.89 7.53 0.05
C LEU A 34 1.19 8.22 1.23
N GLU A 35 1.87 9.15 1.91
CA GLU A 35 1.31 9.90 3.03
C GLU A 35 0.07 10.71 2.63
N ARG A 36 0.13 11.44 1.51
CA ARG A 36 -1.02 12.18 0.99
C ARG A 36 -2.21 11.27 0.70
N TRP A 37 -1.98 10.13 0.06
CA TRP A 37 -3.05 9.18 -0.24
C TRP A 37 -3.64 8.53 1.01
N LYS A 38 -2.84 8.14 2.00
CA LYS A 38 -3.38 7.62 3.27
C LYS A 38 -4.26 8.64 3.99
N ARG A 39 -3.88 9.93 3.94
CA ARG A 39 -4.63 11.02 4.57
C ARG A 39 -6.00 11.28 3.93
N SER A 40 -6.20 10.93 2.66
CA SER A 40 -7.52 11.02 2.04
C SER A 40 -8.50 9.96 2.53
N GLN A 41 -8.06 9.02 3.40
CA GLN A 41 -8.86 7.93 3.94
C GLN A 41 -9.61 7.14 2.83
N PRO A 42 -8.86 6.49 1.92
CA PRO A 42 -9.42 5.86 0.74
C PRO A 42 -10.32 4.69 1.12
N ASN A 43 -11.33 4.46 0.26
CA ASN A 43 -12.13 3.24 0.31
C ASN A 43 -11.39 2.13 -0.44
N VAL A 44 -11.35 0.94 0.13
CA VAL A 44 -10.69 -0.25 -0.42
C VAL A 44 -11.69 -1.41 -0.56
N PRO A 45 -11.52 -2.29 -1.56
CA PRO A 45 -12.30 -3.50 -1.71
C PRO A 45 -12.14 -4.46 -0.53
N ASP A 46 -13.14 -5.33 -0.33
CA ASP A 46 -13.06 -6.38 0.68
C ASP A 46 -12.07 -7.51 0.28
N GLY A 47 -11.84 -7.69 -1.02
CA GLY A 47 -10.88 -8.65 -1.59
C GLY A 47 -9.49 -8.06 -1.86
N PRO A 48 -8.62 -8.77 -2.61
CA PRO A 48 -7.31 -8.26 -3.00
C PRO A 48 -7.42 -6.99 -3.84
N TRP A 49 -6.55 -6.03 -3.57
CA TRP A 49 -6.49 -4.74 -4.27
C TRP A 49 -5.07 -4.22 -4.38
N TYR A 50 -4.86 -3.29 -5.31
CA TYR A 50 -3.62 -2.55 -5.39
C TYR A 50 -3.82 -1.10 -5.84
N LYS A 51 -2.98 -0.21 -5.32
CA LYS A 51 -2.82 1.15 -5.84
C LYS A 51 -1.48 1.28 -6.55
N ASP A 52 -1.51 1.84 -7.75
CA ASP A 52 -0.30 2.20 -8.49
C ASP A 52 0.10 3.66 -8.20
N PHE A 53 1.34 3.87 -7.77
CA PHE A 53 1.96 5.19 -7.59
C PHE A 53 2.95 5.52 -8.73
N GLY A 54 3.04 4.67 -9.75
CA GLY A 54 3.93 4.78 -10.89
C GLY A 54 5.30 4.15 -10.64
N SER A 55 6.04 4.66 -9.66
CA SER A 55 7.35 4.14 -9.22
C SER A 55 7.24 2.83 -8.43
N PHE A 56 6.16 2.68 -7.65
CA PHE A 56 5.85 1.49 -6.86
C PHE A 56 4.35 1.24 -6.84
N LYS A 57 3.95 0.06 -6.39
CA LYS A 57 2.55 -0.27 -6.08
C LYS A 57 2.42 -0.63 -4.61
N LEU A 58 1.29 -0.27 -4.00
CA LEU A 58 0.87 -0.77 -2.69
C LEU A 58 -0.20 -1.83 -2.92
N CYS A 59 0.01 -3.05 -2.41
CA CYS A 59 -0.96 -4.12 -2.47
C CYS A 59 -1.56 -4.36 -1.09
N GLY A 60 -2.85 -4.71 -1.06
CA GLY A 60 -3.58 -5.03 0.16
C GLY A 60 -4.72 -6.00 -0.09
N GLU A 61 -5.44 -6.31 0.98
CA GLU A 61 -6.64 -7.15 0.94
C GLU A 61 -7.55 -6.75 2.09
N GLY A 62 -8.83 -6.56 1.79
CA GLY A 62 -9.75 -5.96 2.75
C GLY A 62 -9.22 -4.60 3.22
N PRO A 63 -9.30 -4.28 4.52
CA PRO A 63 -8.85 -2.98 5.02
C PRO A 63 -7.32 -2.85 5.11
N TYR A 64 -6.55 -3.94 4.89
CA TYR A 64 -5.14 -3.97 5.27
C TYR A 64 -4.17 -3.87 4.08
N PRO A 65 -3.21 -2.92 4.10
CA PRO A 65 -2.01 -3.00 3.27
C PRO A 65 -1.16 -4.23 3.64
N LYS A 66 -0.58 -4.89 2.63
CA LYS A 66 0.20 -6.13 2.80
C LYS A 66 1.64 -6.03 2.29
N THR A 67 1.90 -5.39 1.16
CA THR A 67 3.27 -5.26 0.62
C THR A 67 3.39 -4.09 -0.35
N PHE A 68 4.62 -3.66 -0.60
CA PHE A 68 4.96 -2.85 -1.77
C PHE A 68 5.40 -3.76 -2.92
N LEU A 69 5.31 -3.27 -4.15
CA LEU A 69 5.89 -3.87 -5.35
C LEU A 69 6.64 -2.80 -6.16
N LEU A 70 7.71 -3.17 -6.84
CA LEU A 70 8.42 -2.28 -7.78
C LEU A 70 7.61 -2.08 -9.06
N ARG A 71 7.92 -1.02 -9.80
CA ARG A 71 7.46 -0.86 -11.19
C ARG A 71 7.74 -2.13 -12.00
N GLY A 72 6.77 -2.56 -12.80
CA GLY A 72 6.87 -3.75 -13.65
C GLY A 72 6.50 -5.08 -12.96
N GLN A 73 6.47 -5.15 -11.63
CA GLN A 73 5.95 -6.32 -10.93
C GLN A 73 4.42 -6.39 -11.05
N ALA A 74 3.89 -7.57 -11.38
CA ALA A 74 2.46 -7.80 -11.48
C ALA A 74 1.81 -7.74 -10.09
N ALA A 75 0.75 -6.94 -9.97
CA ALA A 75 -0.08 -6.88 -8.78
C ALA A 75 -1.32 -7.76 -8.95
N ARG A 76 -1.79 -8.35 -7.84
CA ARG A 76 -3.03 -9.13 -7.80
C ARG A 76 -4.16 -8.28 -7.23
N GLY A 77 -5.35 -8.42 -7.80
CA GLY A 77 -6.58 -7.84 -7.27
C GLY A 77 -7.08 -6.64 -8.06
N GLN A 78 -8.07 -5.95 -7.51
CA GLN A 78 -8.69 -4.79 -8.11
C GLN A 78 -7.77 -3.56 -8.02
N ALA A 79 -7.57 -2.87 -9.14
CA ALA A 79 -6.90 -1.58 -9.18
C ALA A 79 -7.78 -0.53 -8.50
N ILE A 80 -7.17 0.31 -7.64
CA ILE A 80 -7.85 1.43 -6.98
C ILE A 80 -7.10 2.74 -7.23
N GLU A 81 -7.86 3.84 -7.12
CA GLU A 81 -7.35 5.21 -7.27
C GLU A 81 -6.66 5.78 -6.02
#